data_AF-A0A1M7A8H5-F1
#
_entry.id   AF-A0A1M7A8H5-F1
#
_cell.length_a   1.000
_cell.length_b   1.000
_cell.length_c   1.000
_cell.angle_alpha   90.00
_cell.angle_beta   90.00
_cell.angle_gamma   90.00
#
_symmetry.space_group_name_H-M   'P 1'
#
loop_
_entity.id
_entity.type
_entity.pdbx_description
1 polymer ?
#
loop_
_entity_poly.entity_id
_entity_poly.type
_entity_poly.pdbx_seq_one_letter_code
_entity_poly.pdbx_strand_id
1 'polypeptide(L)'
;MFKPGFLNILLYIFCKYLVFVLITVFIHYEPRYSLRNFATESVLFFLVLLIPMPLINAVFLSGPLYLSFKLRPFIRFVLLGAILMAEYIIFCYLGSQKMVSGFGILNSGVSIGLYLLFFTETFTSIKCKGLSFSQDEDYLEHRRK
;
A
#
# COMPACT_ATOMS: atom_id res chain seq x y z
N MET A 1 16.52 2.19 -4.71
CA MET A 1 15.37 1.59 -3.98
C MET A 1 15.63 1.69 -2.49
N PHE A 2 14.60 1.63 -1.65
CA PHE A 2 14.75 1.84 -0.21
C PHE A 2 14.80 0.51 0.54
N LYS A 3 15.74 0.38 1.47
CA LYS A 3 15.71 -0.72 2.46
C LYS A 3 14.43 -0.59 3.31
N PRO A 4 13.78 -1.70 3.71
CA PRO A 4 12.58 -1.66 4.54
C PRO A 4 12.91 -1.25 5.98
N GLY A 5 13.12 0.04 6.20
CA GLY A 5 13.20 0.68 7.51
C GLY A 5 11.88 1.35 7.87
N PHE A 6 11.61 1.54 9.16
CA PHE A 6 10.37 2.16 9.63
C PHE A 6 10.14 3.56 9.04
N LEU A 7 11.20 4.36 8.93
CA LEU A 7 11.13 5.70 8.31
C LEU A 7 10.78 5.64 6.82
N ASN A 8 11.29 4.65 6.09
CA ASN A 8 10.97 4.46 4.67
C ASN A 8 9.53 3.97 4.48
N ILE A 9 8.98 3.25 5.46
CA ILE A 9 7.56 2.85 5.46
C ILE A 9 6.65 4.05 5.71
N LEU A 10 7.01 4.91 6.68
CA LEU A 10 6.30 6.18 6.90
C LEU A 10 6.35 7.06 5.64
N LEU A 11 7.53 7.15 5.00
CA LEU A 11 7.69 7.87 3.75
C LEU A 11 6.83 7.27 2.63
N TYR A 12 6.78 5.94 2.51
CA TYR A 12 5.90 5.24 1.58
C TYR A 12 4.42 5.60 1.83
N ILE A 13 3.95 5.54 3.08
CA ILE A 13 2.57 5.90 3.43
C ILE A 13 2.29 7.35 3.05
N PHE A 14 3.19 8.26 3.38
CA PHE A 14 3.05 9.68 3.03
C PHE A 14 2.99 9.89 1.51
N CYS A 15 3.94 9.34 0.75
CA CYS A 15 3.97 9.46 -0.71
C CYS A 15 2.75 8.82 -1.37
N LYS A 16 2.29 7.68 -0.86
CA LYS A 16 1.08 7.01 -1.33
C LYS A 16 -0.13 7.92 -1.26
N TYR A 17 -0.38 8.52 -0.09
CA TYR A 17 -1.52 9.41 0.08
C TYR A 17 -1.39 10.69 -0.74
N LEU A 18 -0.17 11.21 -0.90
CA LEU A 18 0.09 12.36 -1.76
C LEU A 18 -0.24 12.05 -3.23
N VAL A 19 0.23 10.91 -3.76
CA VAL A 19 -0.05 10.48 -5.14
C VAL A 19 -1.54 10.19 -5.34
N PHE A 20 -2.16 9.50 -4.39
CA PHE A 20 -3.59 9.21 -4.42
C PHE A 20 -4.43 10.49 -4.53
N VAL A 21 -4.09 11.52 -3.76
CA VAL A 21 -4.78 12.81 -3.77
C VAL A 21 -4.58 13.52 -5.11
N LEU A 22 -3.35 13.58 -5.63
CA LEU A 22 -3.08 14.19 -6.93
C LEU A 22 -3.90 13.54 -8.06
N ILE A 23 -3.96 12.20 -8.09
CA ILE A 23 -4.76 11.46 -9.08
C ILE A 23 -6.24 11.77 -8.90
N THR A 24 -6.73 11.78 -7.66
CA THR A 24 -8.15 11.99 -7.38
C THR A 24 -8.58 13.41 -7.76
N VAL A 25 -7.78 14.42 -7.44
CA VAL A 25 -7.99 15.81 -7.86
C VAL A 25 -8.02 15.90 -9.38
N PHE A 26 -7.08 15.25 -10.08
CA PHE A 26 -7.01 15.29 -11.54
C PHE A 26 -8.24 14.64 -12.21
N ILE A 27 -8.71 13.50 -11.71
CA ILE A 27 -9.87 12.78 -12.25
C ILE A 27 -11.18 13.54 -12.02
N HIS A 28 -11.30 14.28 -10.92
CA HIS A 28 -12.51 15.05 -10.58
C HIS A 28 -12.42 16.54 -10.91
N TYR A 29 -11.35 16.97 -11.59
CA TYR A 29 -11.23 18.33 -12.08
C TYR A 29 -12.09 18.52 -13.34
N GLU A 30 -13.40 18.69 -13.16
CA GLU A 30 -14.24 19.23 -14.22
C GLU A 30 -14.10 20.76 -14.25
N PRO A 31 -13.77 21.39 -15.39
CA PRO A 31 -13.67 22.85 -15.53
C PRO A 31 -15.03 23.57 -15.42
N ARG A 32 -16.13 22.86 -15.13
CA ARG A 32 -17.50 23.38 -15.08
C ARG A 32 -18.05 23.61 -13.68
N TYR A 33 -17.38 23.14 -12.63
CA TYR A 33 -17.81 23.48 -11.27
C TYR A 33 -17.25 24.83 -10.87
N SER A 34 -18.15 25.82 -10.75
CA SER A 34 -17.80 27.07 -10.08
C SER A 34 -17.20 26.74 -8.70
N LEU A 35 -16.12 27.45 -8.33
CA LEU A 35 -15.42 27.36 -7.04
C LEU A 35 -16.37 27.37 -5.82
N ARG A 36 -17.61 27.82 -5.99
CA ARG A 36 -18.63 27.97 -4.95
C ARG A 36 -19.33 26.67 -4.55
N ASN A 37 -19.47 25.68 -5.44
CA ASN A 37 -20.12 24.39 -5.13
C ASN A 37 -19.12 23.25 -4.86
N PHE A 38 -17.86 23.40 -5.29
CA PHE A 38 -16.77 22.49 -4.96
C PHE A 38 -16.43 22.54 -3.45
N ALA A 39 -16.71 23.66 -2.80
CA ALA A 39 -16.20 24.01 -1.48
C ALA A 39 -16.87 23.30 -0.29
N THR A 40 -18.07 22.72 -0.45
CA THR A 40 -18.84 22.20 0.70
C THR A 40 -18.80 20.69 0.82
N GLU A 41 -19.26 19.91 -0.15
CA GLU A 41 -19.30 18.45 0.01
C GLU A 41 -18.02 17.74 -0.44
N SER A 42 -17.46 18.14 -1.58
CA SER A 42 -16.25 17.53 -2.11
C SER A 42 -15.03 17.85 -1.26
N VAL A 43 -14.84 19.12 -0.86
CA VAL A 43 -13.73 19.51 0.02
C VAL A 43 -13.81 18.88 1.41
N LEU A 44 -15.00 18.76 2.01
CA LEU A 44 -15.15 18.05 3.29
C LEU A 44 -14.82 16.55 3.13
N PHE A 45 -15.30 15.90 2.07
CA PHE A 45 -14.94 14.52 1.76
C PHE A 45 -13.42 14.36 1.58
N PHE A 46 -12.78 15.29 0.87
CA PHE A 46 -11.32 15.31 0.71
C PHE A 46 -10.59 15.58 2.01
N LEU A 47 -11.03 16.51 2.86
CA LEU A 47 -10.40 16.77 4.16
C LEU A 47 -10.52 15.58 5.11
N VAL A 48 -11.70 14.97 5.14
CA VAL A 48 -12.01 13.77 5.94
C VAL A 48 -11.24 12.54 5.43
N LEU A 49 -10.78 12.52 4.18
CA LEU A 49 -9.89 11.47 3.67
C LEU A 49 -8.41 11.85 3.72
N LEU A 50 -8.05 13.12 3.59
CA LEU A 50 -6.66 13.57 3.44
C LEU A 50 -5.89 13.52 4.76
N ILE A 51 -6.55 13.80 5.89
CA ILE A 51 -5.87 13.94 7.18
C ILE A 51 -5.95 12.65 8.01
N PRO A 52 -7.14 12.07 8.27
CA PRO A 52 -7.21 10.94 9.18
C PRO A 52 -6.74 9.65 8.52
N MET A 53 -6.86 9.45 7.21
CA MET A 53 -6.39 8.21 6.58
C MET A 53 -4.89 7.99 6.64
N PRO A 54 -4.02 8.93 6.21
CA PRO A 54 -2.59 8.73 6.34
C PRO A 54 -2.19 8.56 7.80
N LEU A 55 -2.86 9.23 8.74
CA LEU A 55 -2.62 9.08 10.16
C LEU A 55 -3.02 7.68 10.67
N ILE A 56 -4.22 7.20 10.34
CA ILE A 56 -4.71 5.86 10.70
C ILE A 56 -3.76 4.80 10.12
N ASN A 57 -3.35 4.93 8.86
CA ASN A 57 -2.42 3.98 8.25
C ASN A 57 -1.03 4.05 8.87
N ALA A 58 -0.53 5.26 9.18
CA ALA A 58 0.74 5.44 9.84
C ALA A 58 0.75 4.87 11.27
N VAL A 59 -0.37 4.94 12.00
CA VAL A 59 -0.46 4.44 13.38
C VAL A 59 -0.75 2.94 13.43
N PHE A 60 -1.76 2.47 12.69
CA PHE A 60 -2.26 1.10 12.82
C PHE A 60 -1.64 0.12 11.82
N LEU A 61 -1.28 0.57 10.62
CA LEU A 61 -0.85 -0.32 9.53
C LEU A 61 0.66 -0.30 9.26
N SER A 62 1.38 0.73 9.71
CA SER A 62 2.85 0.81 9.54
C SER A 62 3.59 -0.30 10.29
N GLY A 63 3.15 -0.66 11.49
CA GLY A 63 3.73 -1.74 12.30
C GLY A 63 3.59 -3.11 11.64
N PRO A 64 2.36 -3.55 11.30
CA PRO A 64 2.13 -4.77 10.51
C PRO A 64 2.89 -4.79 9.18
N LEU A 65 2.94 -3.65 8.48
CA LEU A 65 3.67 -3.51 7.22
C LEU A 65 5.18 -3.69 7.43
N TYR A 66 5.75 -3.10 8.49
CA TYR A 66 7.17 -3.29 8.85
C TYR A 66 7.49 -4.74 9.21
N LEU A 67 6.62 -5.38 10.00
CA LEU A 67 6.79 -6.78 10.37
C LEU A 67 6.77 -7.69 9.13
N SER A 68 5.94 -7.38 8.13
CA SER A 68 5.84 -8.16 6.88
C SER A 68 7.18 -8.29 6.14
N PHE A 69 8.07 -7.30 6.25
CA PHE A 69 9.39 -7.34 5.62
C PHE A 69 10.36 -8.30 6.32
N LYS A 70 10.20 -8.55 7.62
CA LYS A 70 11.02 -9.50 8.39
C LYS A 70 10.56 -10.95 8.23
N LEU A 71 9.34 -11.16 7.75
CA LEU A 71 8.73 -12.48 7.60
C LEU A 71 9.03 -13.12 6.22
N ARG A 72 8.72 -14.41 6.10
CA ARG A 72 8.90 -15.19 4.86
C ARG A 72 8.10 -14.56 3.71
N PRO A 73 8.55 -14.70 2.45
CA PRO A 73 7.91 -14.08 1.27
C PRO A 73 6.40 -14.33 1.15
N PHE A 74 5.96 -15.55 1.42
CA PHE A 74 4.54 -15.91 1.38
C PHE A 74 3.72 -15.16 2.44
N ILE A 75 4.20 -15.12 3.69
CA ILE A 75 3.54 -14.42 4.79
C ILE A 75 3.49 -12.91 4.52
N ARG A 76 4.53 -12.35 3.90
CA ARG A 76 4.55 -10.95 3.47
C ARG A 76 3.41 -10.63 2.49
N PHE A 77 3.19 -11.50 1.51
CA PHE A 77 2.12 -11.33 0.53
C PHE A 77 0.73 -11.37 1.20
N VAL A 78 0.51 -12.34 2.09
CA VAL A 78 -0.74 -12.46 2.86
C VAL A 78 -0.98 -11.22 3.74
N LEU A 79 0.05 -10.75 4.46
CA LEU A 79 -0.03 -9.55 5.28
C LEU A 79 -0.33 -8.30 4.45
N LEU A 80 0.33 -8.15 3.30
CA LEU A 80 0.06 -7.03 2.39
C LEU A 80 -1.40 -7.04 1.93
N GLY A 81 -1.92 -8.21 1.54
CA GLY A 81 -3.33 -8.37 1.16
C GLY A 81 -4.28 -8.01 2.30
N ALA A 82 -3.99 -8.45 3.53
CA ALA A 82 -4.78 -8.11 4.70
C ALA A 82 -4.75 -6.60 5.01
N ILE A 83 -3.59 -5.95 4.88
CA ILE A 83 -3.42 -4.50 5.05
C ILE A 83 -4.26 -3.76 4.01
N LEU A 84 -4.18 -4.11 2.73
CA LEU A 84 -4.96 -3.48 1.66
C LEU A 84 -6.47 -3.66 1.87
N MET A 85 -6.89 -4.83 2.34
CA MET A 85 -8.29 -5.09 2.64
C MET A 85 -8.77 -4.24 3.83
N ALA A 86 -7.96 -4.13 4.88
CA ALA A 86 -8.25 -3.26 6.01
C ALA A 86 -8.33 -1.78 5.60
N GLU A 87 -7.39 -1.31 4.78
CA GLU A 87 -7.41 0.06 4.23
C GLU A 87 -8.69 0.32 3.42
N TYR A 88 -9.09 -0.62 2.57
CA TYR A 88 -10.31 -0.52 1.80
C TYR A 88 -11.56 -0.44 2.70
N ILE A 89 -11.64 -1.28 3.73
CA ILE A 89 -12.75 -1.26 4.69
C ILE A 89 -12.80 0.07 5.46
N ILE A 90 -11.66 0.54 5.96
CA ILE A 90 -11.55 1.84 6.63
C ILE A 90 -11.99 2.96 5.68
N PHE A 91 -11.64 2.86 4.39
CA PHE A 91 -12.01 3.83 3.37
C PHE A 91 -13.50 3.86 3.12
N CYS A 92 -14.13 2.71 2.92
CA CYS A 92 -15.57 2.61 2.76
C CYS A 92 -16.32 3.05 4.03
N TYR A 93 -15.76 2.80 5.22
CA TYR A 93 -16.37 3.21 6.49
C TYR A 93 -16.37 4.74 6.65
N LEU A 94 -15.25 5.40 6.37
CA LEU A 94 -15.10 6.85 6.52
C LEU A 94 -15.72 7.65 5.35
N GLY A 95 -15.70 7.09 4.14
CA GLY A 95 -16.09 7.76 2.90
C GLY A 95 -17.58 7.75 2.56
N SER A 96 -18.47 7.39 3.50
CA SER A 96 -19.90 7.13 3.25
C SER A 96 -20.16 5.83 2.47
N GLN A 97 -20.89 4.91 3.09
CA GLN A 97 -21.22 3.56 2.60
C GLN A 97 -21.90 3.53 1.20
N LYS A 98 -22.37 4.68 0.70
CA LYS A 98 -23.01 4.79 -0.62
C LYS A 98 -22.06 4.57 -1.79
N MET A 99 -20.76 4.63 -1.57
CA MET A 99 -19.78 4.27 -2.58
C MET A 99 -18.93 3.11 -2.06
N VAL A 100 -19.28 1.89 -2.50
CA VAL A 100 -18.26 0.89 -2.86
C VAL A 100 -17.43 1.55 -3.97
N SER A 101 -16.53 2.43 -3.56
CA SER A 101 -16.07 3.53 -4.41
C SER A 101 -14.94 3.05 -5.28
N GLY A 102 -14.97 3.43 -6.56
CA GLY A 102 -13.79 3.33 -7.42
C GLY A 102 -12.54 3.95 -6.78
N PHE A 103 -12.71 4.91 -5.86
CA PHE A 103 -11.61 5.51 -5.09
C PHE A 103 -10.94 4.55 -4.10
N GLY A 104 -11.68 3.66 -3.45
CA GLY A 104 -11.10 2.63 -2.60
C GLY A 104 -10.24 1.66 -3.42
N ILE A 105 -10.72 1.25 -4.59
CA ILE A 105 -9.96 0.42 -5.54
C ILE A 105 -8.73 1.16 -6.05
N LEU A 106 -8.88 2.44 -6.40
CA LEU A 106 -7.79 3.29 -6.87
C LEU A 106 -6.72 3.45 -5.78
N ASN A 107 -7.11 3.67 -4.52
CA ASN A 107 -6.18 3.76 -3.39
C ASN A 107 -5.38 2.45 -3.22
N SER A 108 -6.05 1.30 -3.30
CA SER A 108 -5.40 -0.02 -3.24
C SER A 108 -4.44 -0.23 -4.42
N GLY A 109 -4.82 0.17 -5.64
CA GLY A 109 -3.97 0.10 -6.82
C GLY A 109 -2.71 0.98 -6.69
N VAL A 110 -2.88 2.23 -6.27
CA VAL A 110 -1.76 3.16 -5.98
C VAL A 110 -0.86 2.59 -4.89
N SER A 111 -1.44 1.97 -3.85
CA SER A 111 -0.70 1.33 -2.77
C SER A 111 0.21 0.20 -3.27
N ILE A 112 -0.32 -0.69 -4.11
CA ILE A 112 0.46 -1.79 -4.70
C ILE A 112 1.55 -1.24 -5.62
N GLY A 113 1.21 -0.31 -6.52
CA GLY A 113 2.15 0.27 -7.47
C GLY A 113 3.35 0.94 -6.78
N LEU A 114 3.08 1.78 -5.77
CA LEU A 114 4.13 2.43 -5.00
C LEU A 114 4.90 1.47 -4.09
N TYR A 115 4.22 0.45 -3.54
CA TYR A 115 4.88 -0.55 -2.71
C TYR A 115 5.92 -1.32 -3.52
N LEU A 116 5.56 -1.72 -4.74
CA LEU A 116 6.49 -2.34 -5.67
C LEU A 116 7.63 -1.36 -5.99
N LEU A 117 7.34 -0.10 -6.35
CA LEU A 117 8.35 0.90 -6.70
C LEU A 117 9.35 1.19 -5.57
N PHE A 118 8.89 1.32 -4.32
CA PHE A 118 9.75 1.65 -3.18
C PHE A 118 10.61 0.45 -2.74
N PHE A 119 10.06 -0.76 -2.81
CA PHE A 119 10.65 -1.96 -2.19
C PHE A 119 11.04 -3.06 -3.19
N THR A 120 11.19 -2.74 -4.48
CA THR A 120 11.56 -3.67 -5.56
C THR A 120 12.80 -4.54 -5.25
N GLU A 121 13.77 -4.05 -4.47
CA GLU A 121 15.06 -4.71 -4.20
C GLU A 121 14.85 -5.94 -3.32
N THR A 122 13.85 -5.83 -2.45
CA THR A 122 13.42 -6.91 -1.58
C THR A 122 12.80 -8.06 -2.37
N PHE A 123 12.29 -7.81 -3.58
CA PHE A 123 11.73 -8.83 -4.46
C PHE A 123 12.78 -9.48 -5.35
N THR A 124 13.74 -8.71 -5.88
CA THR A 124 14.84 -9.28 -6.68
C THR A 124 15.80 -10.14 -5.83
N SER A 125 15.98 -9.83 -4.55
CA SER A 125 16.77 -10.67 -3.63
C SER A 125 16.16 -12.07 -3.40
N ILE A 126 14.82 -12.22 -3.49
CA ILE A 126 14.14 -13.51 -3.33
C ILE A 126 14.52 -14.48 -4.46
N LYS A 127 14.75 -13.97 -5.69
CA LYS A 127 15.18 -14.80 -6.83
C LYS A 127 16.56 -15.43 -6.63
N CYS A 128 17.48 -14.77 -5.94
CA CYS A 128 18.84 -15.31 -5.73
C CYS A 128 18.93 -16.33 -4.59
N LYS A 129 18.05 -16.25 -3.57
CA LYS A 129 18.02 -17.24 -2.47
C LYS A 129 17.15 -18.48 -2.75
N GLY A 130 16.24 -18.41 -3.72
CA GLY A 130 15.43 -19.55 -4.13
C GLY A 130 16.22 -20.64 -4.87
N LEU A 131 17.32 -20.30 -5.54
CA LEU A 131 18.17 -21.27 -6.25
C LEU A 131 19.15 -22.00 -5.34
N SER A 132 19.55 -21.43 -4.20
CA SER A 132 20.50 -22.09 -3.29
C SER A 132 19.87 -23.19 -2.46
N PHE A 133 18.56 -23.13 -2.19
CA PHE A 133 17.89 -24.12 -1.35
C PHE A 133 17.59 -25.43 -2.09
N SER A 134 17.45 -25.42 -3.42
CA SER A 134 17.26 -26.67 -4.19
C SER A 134 18.57 -27.40 -4.48
N GLN A 135 19.72 -26.70 -4.49
CA GLN A 135 21.02 -27.36 -4.70
C GLN A 135 21.56 -28.05 -3.46
N ASP A 136 21.24 -27.56 -2.26
CA ASP A 136 21.72 -28.16 -1.01
C ASP A 136 20.97 -29.47 -0.65
N GLU A 137 19.70 -29.62 -1.02
CA GLU A 137 18.97 -30.88 -0.81
C GLU A 137 19.44 -32.00 -1.77
N ASP A 138 19.68 -31.68 -3.05
CA ASP A 138 20.21 -32.65 -4.02
C ASP A 138 21.63 -33.14 -3.65
N TYR A 139 22.47 -32.27 -3.07
CA TYR A 139 23.81 -32.66 -2.62
C TYR A 139 23.80 -33.60 -1.41
N LEU A 140 22.84 -33.43 -0.49
CA LEU A 140 22.71 -34.26 0.69
C LEU A 140 22.10 -35.63 0.39
N GLU A 141 21.31 -35.75 -0.67
CA GLU A 141 20.75 -37.02 -1.12
C GLU A 141 21.79 -37.87 -1.87
N HIS A 142 22.69 -37.22 -2.62
CA HIS A 142 23.77 -37.92 -3.32
C HIS A 142 24.88 -38.46 -2.41
N ARG A 143 25.06 -37.90 -1.20
CA ARG A 143 26.00 -38.40 -0.18
C ARG A 143 25.47 -39.57 0.65
N ARG A 144 24.17 -39.86 0.59
CA ARG A 144 23.53 -40.95 1.36
C ARG A 144 23.39 -42.26 0.56
N LYS A 145 23.81 -42.28 -0.70
CA LYS A 145 23.94 -43.49 -1.52
C LYS A 145 25.41 -43.84 -1.67
#